data_AF-A0A9W6GVG3-F1
#
_entry.id   AF-A0A9W6GVG3-F1
#
_cell.length_a   1.000
_cell.length_b   1.000
_cell.length_c   1.000
_cell.angle_alpha   90.00
_cell.angle_beta   90.00
_cell.angle_gamma   90.00
#
_symmetry.space_group_name_H-M   'P 1'
#
loop_
_entity.id
_entity.type
_entity.pdbx_description
1 polymer ?
#
loop_
_entity_poly.entity_id
_entity_poly.type
_entity_poly.pdbx_seq_one_letter_code
_entity_poly.pdbx_strand_id
1 'polypeptide(L)'
;MSNQEPQFPKPLRHRGKIVFLRSDLEKYKRELIAQATGGKIDAPRATDAETFVLANDAAHELGISRRTLGRIIQGFDDAESVRDRLKSEAA
;
A
#
# COMPACT_ATOMS: atom_id res chain seq x y z
N MET A 1 -8.57 1.41 -22.96
CA MET A 1 -7.81 0.93 -21.79
C MET A 1 -8.35 1.68 -20.58
N SER A 2 -8.87 0.99 -19.58
CA SER A 2 -9.43 1.65 -18.39
C SER A 2 -8.31 2.39 -17.68
N ASN A 3 -8.32 3.71 -17.80
CA ASN A 3 -7.39 4.63 -17.17
C ASN A 3 -7.78 4.75 -15.68
N GLN A 4 -7.75 3.64 -14.94
CA GLN A 4 -8.05 3.67 -13.51
C GLN A 4 -6.94 4.46 -12.82
N GLU A 5 -7.34 5.50 -12.10
CA GLU A 5 -6.42 6.27 -11.27
C GLU A 5 -5.79 5.33 -10.23
N PRO A 6 -4.47 5.46 -9.96
CA PRO A 6 -3.79 4.70 -8.92
C PRO A 6 -4.51 4.85 -7.59
N GLN A 7 -4.93 3.73 -7.01
CA GLN A 7 -5.67 3.77 -5.75
C GLN A 7 -4.69 3.77 -4.60
N PHE A 8 -4.76 4.81 -3.75
CA PHE A 8 -3.89 4.87 -2.58
C PHE A 8 -4.14 3.65 -1.67
N PRO A 9 -3.07 2.99 -1.17
CA PRO A 9 -3.22 1.77 -0.38
C PRO A 9 -3.94 2.04 0.93
N LYS A 10 -4.80 1.10 1.33
CA LYS A 10 -5.59 1.28 2.54
C LYS A 10 -4.71 1.07 3.78
N PRO A 11 -4.66 2.02 4.72
CA PRO A 11 -3.85 1.87 5.91
C PRO A 11 -4.50 0.92 6.92
N LEU A 12 -3.66 0.25 7.70
CA LEU A 12 -4.05 -0.67 8.76
C LEU A 12 -3.62 -0.12 10.11
N ARG A 13 -4.39 -0.42 11.16
CA ARG A 13 -3.99 -0.17 12.54
C ARG A 13 -3.41 -1.43 13.14
N HIS A 14 -2.13 -1.40 13.50
CA HIS A 14 -1.44 -2.52 14.15
C HIS A 14 -0.71 -2.04 15.40
N ARG A 15 -1.05 -2.60 16.57
CA ARG A 15 -0.43 -2.25 17.87
C ARG A 15 -0.38 -0.73 18.13
N GLY A 16 -1.47 -0.03 17.83
CA GLY A 16 -1.59 1.43 18.00
C GLY A 16 -0.86 2.28 16.94
N LYS A 17 -0.20 1.66 15.97
CA LYS A 17 0.49 2.34 14.87
C LYS A 17 -0.28 2.18 13.56
N ILE A 18 -0.15 3.17 12.68
CA ILE A 18 -0.65 3.09 11.31
C ILE A 18 0.45 2.44 10.45
N VAL A 19 0.10 1.36 9.78
CA VAL A 19 0.97 0.60 8.89
C VAL A 19 0.31 0.37 7.53
N PHE A 20 1.11 0.04 6.53
CA PHE A 20 0.69 -0.40 5.21
C PHE A 20 1.30 -1.76 4.90
N LEU A 21 0.65 -2.53 4.04
CA LEU A 21 1.27 -3.71 3.45
C LEU A 21 2.36 -3.26 2.47
N ARG A 22 3.51 -3.93 2.51
CA ARG A 22 4.62 -3.66 1.58
C ARG A 22 4.16 -3.92 0.15
N SER A 23 3.44 -5.01 -0.09
CA SER A 23 2.92 -5.35 -1.43
C SER A 23 2.01 -4.26 -2.00
N ASP A 24 1.10 -3.72 -1.19
CA ASP A 24 0.20 -2.65 -1.59
C ASP A 24 0.93 -1.34 -1.90
N LEU A 25 1.93 -0.96 -1.09
CA LEU A 25 2.77 0.21 -1.35
C LEU A 25 3.56 0.06 -2.66
N GLU A 26 4.16 -1.11 -2.90
CA GLU A 26 4.87 -1.38 -4.14
C GLU A 26 3.92 -1.32 -5.35
N LYS A 27 2.73 -1.90 -5.22
CA LYS A 27 1.69 -1.84 -6.25
C LYS A 27 1.33 -0.41 -6.60
N TYR A 28 1.02 0.42 -5.60
CA TYR A 28 0.67 1.83 -5.80
C TYR A 28 1.81 2.61 -6.46
N LYS A 29 3.05 2.41 -6.04
CA LYS A 29 4.22 3.05 -6.67
C LYS A 29 4.32 2.72 -8.16
N ARG A 30 4.03 1.48 -8.55
CA ARG A 30 4.03 1.09 -9.97
C ARG A 30 2.89 1.72 -10.73
N GLU A 31 1.70 1.77 -10.15
CA GLU A 31 0.55 2.42 -10.79
C GLU A 31 0.86 3.91 -11.05
N LEU A 32 1.49 4.60 -10.10
CA LEU A 32 1.95 5.98 -10.29
C LEU A 32 2.96 6.12 -11.43
N ILE A 33 3.98 5.25 -11.48
CA ILE A 33 4.99 5.31 -12.54
C ILE A 33 4.37 4.94 -13.89
N ALA A 34 3.53 3.89 -13.94
CA ALA A 34 2.83 3.44 -15.15
C ALA A 34 1.95 4.56 -15.73
N GLN A 35 1.25 5.30 -14.86
CA GLN A 35 0.46 6.47 -15.25
C GLN A 35 1.36 7.60 -15.77
N ALA A 36 2.50 7.86 -15.13
CA ALA A 36 3.44 8.89 -15.55
C ALA A 36 4.16 8.56 -16.88
N THR A 37 4.43 7.28 -17.15
CA THR A 37 5.17 6.83 -18.34
C THR A 37 4.26 6.32 -19.47
N GLY A 38 2.94 6.21 -19.25
CA GLY A 38 1.97 5.69 -20.21
C GLY A 38 2.14 4.20 -20.56
N GLY A 39 2.81 3.43 -19.70
CA GLY A 39 3.25 2.06 -19.98
C GLY A 39 2.86 1.06 -18.89
N LYS A 40 3.04 -0.25 -19.16
CA LYS A 40 2.90 -1.32 -18.16
C LYS A 40 4.23 -1.57 -17.48
N ILE A 41 4.23 -1.70 -16.15
CA ILE A 41 5.40 -2.08 -15.36
C ILE A 41 5.18 -3.51 -14.87
N ASP A 42 6.18 -4.36 -15.07
CA ASP A 42 6.15 -5.77 -14.66
C ASP A 42 5.93 -5.92 -13.15
N ALA A 43 5.08 -6.87 -12.73
CA ALA A 43 4.76 -7.16 -11.33
C ALA A 43 6.02 -7.49 -10.48
N PRO A 44 6.00 -7.25 -9.15
CA PRO A 44 7.15 -7.60 -8.32
C PRO A 44 7.31 -9.12 -8.35
N ARG A 45 8.54 -9.61 -8.22
CA ARG A 45 8.72 -10.96 -7.70
C ARG A 45 8.07 -11.00 -6.32
N ALA A 46 7.19 -11.97 -6.10
CA ALA A 46 6.61 -12.23 -4.79
C ALA A 46 7.75 -12.33 -3.77
N THR A 47 7.64 -11.55 -2.70
CA THR A 47 8.53 -11.71 -1.55
C THR A 47 7.86 -12.72 -0.61
N ASP A 48 8.63 -13.65 -0.06
CA ASP A 48 8.09 -14.84 0.61
C ASP A 48 7.39 -14.53 1.95
N ALA A 49 7.45 -13.29 2.44
CA ALA A 49 6.72 -12.84 3.62
C ALA A 49 6.20 -11.41 3.46
N GLU A 50 4.89 -11.24 3.63
CA GLU A 50 4.26 -9.93 3.69
C GLU A 50 4.79 -9.16 4.91
N THR A 51 5.17 -7.89 4.71
CA THR A 51 5.76 -7.05 5.77
C THR A 51 4.96 -5.77 5.96
N PHE A 52 4.88 -5.30 7.21
CA PHE A 52 4.25 -4.04 7.55
C PHE A 52 5.24 -2.88 7.45
N VAL A 53 4.84 -1.81 6.80
CA VAL A 53 5.59 -0.55 6.66
C VAL A 53 4.91 0.52 7.49
N LEU A 54 5.64 1.22 8.35
CA LEU A 54 5.07 2.30 9.15
C LEU A 54 4.67 3.48 8.26
N ALA A 55 3.62 4.21 8.66
CA ALA A 55 3.13 5.35 7.89
C ALA A 55 4.20 6.44 7.65
N ASN A 56 5.13 6.62 8.58
CA ASN A 56 6.23 7.55 8.41
C ASN A 56 7.19 7.13 7.29
N ASP A 57 7.52 5.84 7.24
CA ASP A 57 8.44 5.28 6.24
C ASP A 57 7.76 5.25 4.87
N ALA A 58 6.47 4.90 4.84
CA ALA A 58 5.65 4.99 3.63
C ALA A 58 5.60 6.41 3.06
N ALA A 59 5.44 7.44 3.91
CA ALA A 59 5.46 8.84 3.48
C ALA A 59 6.82 9.22 2.87
N HIS A 60 7.91 8.79 3.50
CA HIS A 60 9.26 9.03 3.02
C HIS A 60 9.52 8.35 1.66
N GLU A 61 9.12 7.09 1.51
CA GLU A 61 9.24 6.35 0.25
C GLU A 61 8.45 6.99 -0.90
N LEU A 62 7.28 7.55 -0.61
CA LEU A 62 6.43 8.22 -1.58
C LEU A 62 6.85 9.68 -1.84
N GLY A 63 7.87 10.18 -1.13
CA GLY A 63 8.32 11.57 -1.27
C GLY A 63 7.30 12.61 -0.80
N ILE A 64 6.38 12.24 0.09
CA ILE A 64 5.32 13.13 0.59
C ILE A 64 5.49 13.47 2.07
N SER A 65 4.96 14.63 2.47
CA SER A 65 4.94 14.99 3.88
C SER A 65 3.96 14.13 4.67
N ARG A 66 4.22 13.91 5.97
CA ARG A 66 3.27 13.25 6.88
C ARG A 66 1.89 13.91 6.90
N ARG A 67 1.83 15.24 6.78
CA ARG A 67 0.57 15.98 6.70
C ARG A 67 -0.18 15.66 5.41
N THR A 68 0.52 15.55 4.29
CA THR A 68 -0.06 15.14 3.01
C THR A 68 -0.60 13.72 3.11
N LEU A 69 0.21 12.78 3.64
CA LEU A 69 -0.24 11.41 3.87
C LEU A 69 -1.51 11.38 4.74
N GLY A 70 -1.52 12.14 5.84
CA GLY A 70 -2.65 12.27 6.74
C GLY A 70 -3.95 12.79 6.11
N ARG A 71 -3.86 13.55 5.01
CA ARG A 71 -5.03 14.01 4.23
C ARG A 71 -5.52 12.96 3.24
N ILE A 72 -4.62 12.11 2.75
CA ILE A 72 -4.94 11.07 1.75
C ILE A 72 -5.63 9.88 2.44
N ILE A 73 -5.15 9.48 3.62
CA ILE A 73 -5.76 8.39 4.38
C ILE A 73 -7.13 8.79 4.95
N GLN A 74 -8.20 8.21 4.41
CA GLN A 74 -9.55 8.32 4.95
C GLN A 74 -9.92 7.05 5.71
N GLY A 75 -9.67 7.03 7.03
CA GLY A 75 -9.98 5.88 7.89
C GLY A 75 -8.93 4.75 7.85
N PHE A 76 -9.10 3.74 8.70
CA PHE A 76 -8.16 2.62 8.91
C PHE A 76 -8.93 1.31 9.07
N ASP A 77 -8.41 0.22 8.51
CA ASP A 77 -8.86 -1.13 8.86
C ASP A 77 -8.06 -1.68 10.04
N ASP A 78 -8.60 -2.71 10.70
CA ASP A 78 -7.86 -3.46 11.72
C ASP A 78 -6.89 -4.45 11.05
N ALA A 79 -5.62 -4.42 11.46
CA ALA A 79 -4.59 -5.32 10.92
C ALA A 79 -4.87 -6.80 11.22
N GLU A 80 -5.63 -7.10 12.30
CA GLU A 80 -6.00 -8.48 12.65
C GLU A 80 -7.00 -9.06 11.64
N SER A 81 -7.96 -8.23 11.20
CA SER A 81 -8.94 -8.59 10.16
C SER A 81 -8.29 -8.88 8.80
N VAL A 82 -7.22 -8.15 8.44
CA VAL A 82 -6.50 -8.38 7.17
C VAL A 82 -5.65 -9.64 7.20
N ARG A 83 -5.04 -9.96 8.36
CA ARG A 83 -4.26 -11.19 8.51
C ARG A 83 -5.12 -12.45 8.35
N ASP A 84 -6.35 -12.43 8.86
CA ASP A 84 -7.28 -13.56 8.72
C ASP A 84 -7.73 -13.74 7.26
N ARG A 85 -7.94 -12.65 6.51
CA ARG A 85 -8.22 -12.70 5.06
C ARG A 85 -7.07 -13.31 4.27
N LEU A 86 -5.84 -12.85 4.52
CA LEU A 86 -4.64 -13.37 3.86
C LEU A 86 -4.40 -14.86 4.16
N LYS A 87 -4.78 -15.35 5.35
CA LYS A 87 -4.73 -16.78 5.68
C LYS A 87 -5.82 -17.58 4.98
N SER A 88 -7.02 -17.03 4.82
CA SER A 88 -8.14 -17.73 4.16
C SER A 88 -7.99 -17.87 2.65
N GLU A 89 -7.23 -16.98 2.00
CA GLU A 89 -6.96 -17.04 0.55
C GLU A 89 -5.76 -17.94 0.19
N ALA A 90 -4.96 -18.35 1.19
CA ALA A 90 -3.81 -19.22 1.04
C ALA A 90 -4.10 -20.71 1.33
N ALA A 91 -5.37 -21.06 1.60
CA ALA A 91 -5.85 -22.42 1.89
C ALA A 91 -6.74 -22.93 0.75
#